data_AF-A0A7C1E8Y5-F1
#
_entry.id   AF-A0A7C1E8Y5-F1
#
_cell.length_a   1.000
_cell.length_b   1.000
_cell.length_c   1.000
_cell.angle_alpha   90.00
_cell.angle_beta   90.00
_cell.angle_gamma   90.00
#
_symmetry.space_group_name_H-M   'P 1'
#
loop_
_entity.id
_entity.type
_entity.pdbx_description
1 polymer ?
#
loop_
_entity_poly.entity_id
_entity_poly.type
_entity_poly.pdbx_seq_one_letter_code
_entity_poly.pdbx_strand_id
1 'polypeptide(L)'
;MYREIGLVEEIDRSLGVDPRQKVTCGEAVVAMVLNALGLVDRPPYHFPEFLETKPIEILIRAEMNVEDFNNDVLGRTLDKLYRACPESIFAYRSFMIAYKGYGGDSSIMTPPR
;
A
#
# COMPACT_ATOMS: atom_id res chain seq x y z
N MET A 1 -10.30 4.38 5.48
CA MET A 1 -10.27 2.97 5.04
C MET A 1 -8.88 2.33 5.10
N TYR A 2 -7.94 2.58 4.17
CA TYR A 2 -6.65 1.84 4.14
C TYR A 2 -5.76 2.04 5.37
N ARG A 3 -5.75 3.26 5.94
CA ARG A 3 -5.11 3.55 7.23
C ARG A 3 -5.83 2.91 8.41
N GLU A 4 -7.16 2.80 8.36
CA GLU A 4 -7.95 2.19 9.45
C GLU A 4 -7.71 0.69 9.55
N ILE A 5 -7.50 0.03 8.40
CA ILE A 5 -7.14 -1.40 8.36
C ILE A 5 -5.64 -1.66 8.60
N GLY A 6 -4.82 -0.60 8.71
CA GLY A 6 -3.39 -0.69 8.97
C GLY A 6 -2.58 -1.39 7.87
N LEU A 7 -3.00 -1.23 6.61
CA LEU A 7 -2.39 -1.95 5.47
C LEU A 7 -1.04 -1.35 5.08
N VAL A 8 -0.93 -0.01 5.11
CA VAL A 8 0.31 0.71 4.74
C VAL A 8 1.44 0.29 5.68
N GLU A 9 1.16 0.30 6.97
CA GLU A 9 2.11 0.00 8.05
C GLU A 9 2.59 -1.45 8.00
N GLU A 10 1.77 -2.37 7.52
CA GLU A 10 2.19 -3.75 7.33
C GLU A 10 3.09 -3.92 6.13
N ILE A 11 2.72 -3.32 4.99
CA ILE A 11 3.51 -3.41 3.78
C ILE A 11 4.88 -2.75 4.02
N ASP A 12 4.91 -1.60 4.69
CA ASP A 12 6.14 -0.91 5.05
C ASP A 12 7.01 -1.70 6.04
N ARG A 13 6.39 -2.42 6.98
CA ARG A 13 7.10 -3.33 7.88
C ARG A 13 7.72 -4.51 7.12
N SER A 14 6.99 -5.09 6.19
CA SER A 14 7.43 -6.28 5.43
C SER A 14 8.45 -5.93 4.33
N LEU A 15 8.32 -4.78 3.67
CA LEU A 15 9.17 -4.38 2.54
C LEU A 15 10.29 -3.42 2.92
N GLY A 16 10.23 -2.85 4.13
CA GLY A 16 11.14 -1.84 4.63
C GLY A 16 10.91 -0.47 4.02
N VAL A 17 11.11 0.57 4.83
CA VAL A 17 11.04 1.97 4.39
C VAL A 17 12.43 2.47 4.04
N ASP A 18 12.59 2.99 2.83
CA ASP A 18 13.81 3.68 2.42
C ASP A 18 13.66 5.18 2.71
N PRO A 19 14.45 5.77 3.63
CA PRO A 19 14.33 7.19 3.98
C PRO A 19 14.68 8.14 2.84
N ARG A 20 15.27 7.64 1.75
CA ARG A 20 15.56 8.42 0.53
C ARG A 20 14.35 8.49 -0.41
N GLN A 21 13.32 7.68 -0.17
CA GLN A 21 12.09 7.67 -0.94
C GLN A 21 11.05 8.56 -0.27
N LYS A 22 10.44 9.46 -1.04
CA LYS A 22 9.37 10.34 -0.57
C LYS A 22 8.04 9.61 -0.39
N VAL A 23 7.86 8.52 -1.15
CA VAL A 23 6.70 7.62 -1.11
C VAL A 23 7.17 6.26 -0.63
N THR A 24 6.50 5.75 0.40
CA THR A 24 6.74 4.42 0.94
C THR A 24 6.16 3.33 0.04
N CYS A 25 6.63 2.08 0.21
CA CYS A 25 6.09 0.97 -0.56
C CYS A 25 4.60 0.73 -0.23
N GLY A 26 4.18 0.89 1.02
CA GLY A 26 2.79 0.80 1.44
C GLY A 26 1.90 1.85 0.78
N GLU A 27 2.36 3.12 0.74
CA GLU A 27 1.63 4.20 0.05
C GLU A 27 1.51 3.94 -1.45
N ALA A 28 2.58 3.45 -2.09
CA ALA A 28 2.58 3.08 -3.50
C ALA A 28 1.61 1.92 -3.80
N VAL A 29 1.56 0.88 -2.96
CA VAL A 29 0.59 -0.21 -3.12
C VAL A 29 -0.84 0.29 -2.95
N VAL A 30 -1.12 1.16 -1.98
CA VAL A 30 -2.46 1.75 -1.82
C VAL A 30 -2.85 2.56 -3.05
N ALA A 31 -1.94 3.34 -3.62
CA ALA A 31 -2.19 4.06 -4.88
C ALA A 31 -2.54 3.10 -6.03
N MET A 32 -1.82 1.97 -6.15
CA MET A 32 -2.07 0.96 -7.18
C MET A 32 -3.40 0.24 -6.96
N VAL A 33 -3.75 -0.09 -5.72
CA VAL A 33 -5.03 -0.75 -5.41
C VAL A 33 -6.20 0.21 -5.67
N LEU A 34 -6.04 1.50 -5.32
CA LEU A 34 -7.01 2.55 -5.68
C LEU A 34 -7.17 2.69 -7.20
N ASN A 35 -6.08 2.52 -7.96
CA ASN A 35 -6.11 2.46 -9.42
C ASN A 35 -6.84 1.21 -9.93
N ALA A 36 -6.51 0.02 -9.40
CA ALA A 36 -7.06 -1.27 -9.83
C ALA A 36 -8.55 -1.47 -9.48
N LEU A 37 -9.03 -0.88 -8.37
CA LEU A 37 -10.44 -0.96 -7.95
C LEU A 37 -11.39 -0.07 -8.78
N GLY A 38 -10.92 0.49 -9.90
CA GLY A 38 -11.82 0.94 -10.95
C GLY A 38 -12.52 2.26 -10.66
N LEU A 39 -11.78 3.23 -10.12
CA LEU A 39 -12.15 4.64 -10.31
C LEU A 39 -11.76 5.18 -11.73
N VAL A 40 -11.33 4.31 -12.69
CA VAL A 40 -11.69 4.16 -14.15
C VAL A 40 -10.76 3.11 -14.84
N ASP A 41 -11.26 2.47 -15.90
CA ASP A 41 -10.74 1.46 -16.86
C ASP A 41 -9.51 1.90 -17.72
N ARG A 42 -8.36 2.24 -17.11
CA ARG A 42 -7.11 2.55 -17.85
C ARG A 42 -5.90 1.73 -17.40
N PRO A 43 -5.03 1.31 -18.34
CA PRO A 43 -3.88 0.48 -18.03
C PRO A 43 -2.77 1.26 -17.26
N PRO A 44 -1.93 0.56 -16.48
CA PRO A 44 -1.09 1.14 -15.41
C PRO A 44 0.07 2.05 -15.86
N TYR A 45 0.33 2.20 -17.17
CA TYR A 45 1.48 2.95 -17.70
C TYR A 45 1.31 4.49 -17.68
N HIS A 46 0.10 4.98 -17.41
CA HIS A 46 -0.24 6.41 -17.27
C HIS A 46 -0.46 6.80 -15.79
N PHE A 47 0.34 6.25 -14.88
CA PHE A 47 0.12 6.40 -13.45
C PHE A 47 0.17 7.86 -12.94
N PRO A 48 1.08 8.73 -13.41
CA PRO A 48 1.07 10.14 -13.02
C PRO A 48 -0.22 10.85 -13.48
N GLU A 49 -0.55 10.79 -14.77
CA GLU A 49 -1.76 11.42 -15.35
C GLU A 49 -3.07 10.87 -14.73
N PHE A 50 -3.07 9.64 -14.22
CA PHE A 50 -4.19 9.05 -13.49
C PHE A 50 -4.44 9.72 -12.13
N LEU A 51 -3.37 10.01 -11.38
CA LEU A 51 -3.45 10.59 -10.04
C LEU A 51 -3.82 12.08 -10.09
N GLU A 52 -3.60 12.79 -11.21
CA GLU A 52 -4.01 14.20 -11.38
C GLU A 52 -5.52 14.41 -11.19
N THR A 53 -6.32 13.40 -11.52
CA THR A 53 -7.79 13.48 -11.42
C THR A 53 -8.34 13.00 -10.06
N LYS A 54 -7.47 12.55 -9.14
CA LYS A 54 -7.85 12.00 -7.84
C LYS A 54 -7.28 12.86 -6.72
N PRO A 55 -8.03 13.06 -5.62
CA PRO A 55 -7.51 13.77 -4.46
C PRO A 55 -6.55 12.86 -3.67
N ILE A 56 -5.36 12.63 -4.22
CA ILE A 56 -4.30 11.81 -3.61
C ILE A 56 -3.91 12.28 -2.20
N GLU A 57 -3.98 13.59 -1.98
CA GLU A 57 -3.75 14.23 -0.69
C GLU A 57 -4.75 13.78 0.38
N ILE A 58 -5.98 13.50 -0.03
CA ILE A 58 -7.07 13.03 0.84
C ILE A 58 -7.02 11.51 0.97
N LEU A 59 -6.70 10.80 -0.12
CA LEU A 59 -6.78 9.34 -0.18
C LEU A 59 -5.56 8.63 0.42
N ILE A 60 -4.38 9.23 0.33
CA ILE A 60 -3.11 8.60 0.70
C ILE A 60 -2.45 9.36 1.85
N ARG A 61 -2.01 10.61 1.63
CA ARG A 61 -1.42 11.49 2.66
C ARG A 61 -1.38 12.94 2.20
N ALA A 62 -1.65 13.87 3.12
CA ALA A 62 -1.55 15.31 2.88
C ALA A 62 -0.14 15.69 2.39
N GLU A 63 -0.07 16.74 1.56
CA GLU A 63 1.17 17.28 0.98
C GLU A 63 1.93 16.35 0.02
N MET A 64 1.25 15.34 -0.54
CA MET A 64 1.81 14.49 -1.58
C MET A 64 1.41 14.96 -2.97
N ASN A 65 2.38 14.99 -3.88
CA ASN A 65 2.17 15.32 -5.28
C ASN A 65 2.09 14.06 -6.12
N VAL A 66 1.35 14.17 -7.22
CA VAL A 66 1.20 13.12 -8.23
C VAL A 66 2.55 12.64 -8.75
N GLU A 67 3.47 13.58 -8.97
CA GLU A 67 4.84 13.34 -9.46
C GLU A 67 5.67 12.45 -8.53
N ASP A 68 5.28 12.35 -7.24
CA ASP A 68 5.97 11.51 -6.28
C ASP A 68 5.73 10.00 -6.56
N PHE A 69 4.69 9.66 -7.33
CA PHE A 69 4.34 8.30 -7.76
C PHE A 69 4.78 8.00 -9.20
N ASN A 70 6.07 8.17 -9.48
CA ASN A 70 6.64 7.83 -10.79
C ASN A 70 6.80 6.30 -10.99
N ASN A 71 6.97 5.90 -12.25
CA ASN A 71 7.13 4.49 -12.64
C ASN A 71 8.29 3.78 -11.93
N ASP A 72 9.35 4.49 -11.53
CA ASP A 72 10.46 3.87 -10.81
C ASP A 72 10.05 3.43 -9.40
N VAL A 73 9.32 4.27 -8.66
CA VAL A 73 8.80 3.93 -7.32
C VAL A 73 7.82 2.76 -7.42
N LEU A 74 6.92 2.81 -8.40
CA LEU A 74 5.92 1.78 -8.62
C LEU A 74 6.55 0.44 -9.01
N GLY A 75 7.47 0.45 -9.97
CA GLY A 75 8.17 -0.75 -10.43
C GLY A 75 9.00 -1.40 -9.32
N ARG A 76 9.75 -0.61 -8.53
CA ARG A 76 10.49 -1.12 -7.37
C ARG A 76 9.57 -1.67 -6.29
N THR A 77 8.43 -1.02 -6.07
CA THR A 77 7.44 -1.49 -5.09
C THR A 77 6.88 -2.84 -5.50
N LEU A 78 6.53 -3.02 -6.78
CA LEU A 78 6.04 -4.31 -7.30
C LEU A 78 7.09 -5.41 -7.21
N ASP A 79 8.36 -5.13 -7.54
CA ASP A 79 9.46 -6.10 -7.42
C ASP A 79 9.68 -6.53 -5.96
N LYS A 80 9.70 -5.58 -5.02
CA LYS A 80 9.79 -5.86 -3.58
C LYS A 80 8.60 -6.68 -3.09
N LEU A 81 7.39 -6.25 -3.46
CA LEU A 81 6.15 -6.90 -3.05
C LEU A 81 6.08 -8.34 -3.56
N TYR A 82 6.42 -8.56 -4.83
CA TYR A 82 6.46 -9.90 -5.43
C TYR A 82 7.45 -10.83 -4.70
N ARG A 83 8.64 -10.33 -4.37
CA ARG A 83 9.64 -11.09 -3.59
C ARG A 83 9.19 -11.43 -2.17
N ALA A 84 8.35 -10.58 -1.57
CA ALA A 84 7.85 -10.75 -0.22
C ALA A 84 6.57 -11.60 -0.13
N CYS A 85 6.13 -12.24 -1.22
CA CYS A 85 4.89 -13.03 -1.28
C CYS A 85 3.66 -12.21 -0.81
N PRO A 86 3.04 -11.42 -1.71
CA PRO A 86 1.93 -10.54 -1.35
C PRO A 86 0.78 -11.29 -0.67
N GLU A 87 0.51 -12.53 -1.09
CA GLU A 87 -0.54 -13.39 -0.52
C GLU A 87 -0.40 -13.54 0.99
N SER A 88 0.84 -13.71 1.47
CA SER A 88 1.13 -13.87 2.90
C SER A 88 0.87 -12.57 3.67
N ILE A 89 1.25 -11.43 3.11
CA ILE A 89 1.06 -10.11 3.72
C ILE A 89 -0.44 -9.80 3.84
N PHE A 90 -1.21 -9.98 2.76
CA PHE A 90 -2.65 -9.69 2.76
C PHE A 90 -3.45 -10.68 3.61
N ALA A 91 -3.09 -11.98 3.60
CA ALA A 91 -3.73 -12.98 4.44
C ALA A 91 -3.48 -12.70 5.92
N TYR A 92 -2.24 -12.36 6.30
CA TYR A 92 -1.90 -12.00 7.67
C TYR A 92 -2.71 -10.79 8.14
N ARG A 93 -2.83 -9.72 7.33
CA ARG A 93 -3.67 -8.56 7.70
C ARG A 93 -5.12 -8.89 7.86
N SER A 94 -5.68 -9.65 6.93
CA SER A 94 -7.09 -10.07 7.00
C SER A 94 -7.35 -10.86 8.27
N PHE A 95 -6.45 -11.78 8.62
CA PHE A 95 -6.52 -12.57 9.84
C PHE A 95 -6.41 -11.69 11.10
N MET A 96 -5.47 -10.75 11.14
CA MET A 96 -5.29 -9.85 12.29
C MET A 96 -6.52 -8.98 12.55
N ILE A 97 -7.14 -8.45 11.49
CA ILE A 97 -8.38 -7.66 11.59
C ILE A 97 -9.52 -8.53 12.14
N ALA A 98 -9.68 -9.74 11.61
CA ALA A 98 -10.70 -10.67 12.08
C ALA A 98 -10.47 -11.06 13.55
N TYR A 99 -9.23 -11.43 13.91
CA TYR A 99 -8.87 -11.85 15.26
C TYR A 99 -9.14 -10.76 16.30
N LYS A 100 -8.77 -9.51 15.99
CA LYS A 100 -9.10 -8.35 16.83
C LYS A 100 -10.62 -8.14 16.93
N GLY A 101 -11.36 -8.33 15.84
CA GLY A 101 -12.82 -8.26 15.83
C GLY A 101 -13.50 -9.29 16.73
N TYR A 102 -12.87 -10.45 16.94
CA TYR A 102 -13.32 -11.49 17.88
C TYR A 102 -12.80 -11.31 19.32
N GLY A 103 -12.17 -10.18 19.64
CA GLY A 103 -11.67 -9.89 20.99
C GLY A 103 -10.31 -10.52 21.32
N GLY A 104 -9.60 -11.03 20.31
CA GLY A 104 -8.24 -11.55 20.47
C GLY A 104 -7.20 -10.44 20.65
N ASP A 105 -6.20 -10.67 21.49
CA ASP A 105 -5.09 -9.73 21.70
C ASP A 105 -4.04 -9.87 20.59
N SER A 106 -3.91 -8.86 19.73
CA SER A 106 -2.93 -8.85 18.64
C SER A 106 -1.46 -8.84 19.09
N SER A 107 -1.19 -8.55 20.36
CA SER A 107 0.18 -8.39 20.89
C SER A 107 0.98 -9.70 20.92
N ILE A 108 0.30 -10.85 20.81
CA ILE A 108 0.92 -12.18 20.85
C ILE A 108 1.25 -12.77 19.47
N MET A 109 0.83 -12.12 18.37
CA MET A 109 1.06 -12.64 17.01
C MET A 109 2.24 -11.93 16.32
N THR A 110 3.27 -12.70 15.96
CA THR A 110 4.36 -12.23 15.09
C THR A 110 4.00 -12.32 13.61
N PRO A 111 4.36 -11.31 12.79
CA PRO A 111 4.12 -11.32 11.35
C PRO A 111 4.96 -12.38 10.63
N PRO A 112 4.53 -12.83 9.43
CA PRO A 112 5.31 -13.70 8.57
C PRO A 112 6.65 -13.04 8.18
N ARG A 113 7.69 -13.86 8.00
CA ARG A 113 9.03 -13.42 7.57
C ARG A 113 9.11 -13.25 6.06
#